data_AF-A0A2X2WR38-F1
#
_entry.id   AF-A0A2X2WR38-F1
#
_cell.length_a   1.000
_cell.length_b   1.000
_cell.length_c   1.000
_cell.angle_alpha   90.00
_cell.angle_beta   90.00
_cell.angle_gamma   90.00
#
_symmetry.space_group_name_H-M   'P 1'
#
loop_
_entity.id
_entity.type
_entity.pdbx_description
1 polymer ?
#
loop_
_entity_poly.entity_id
_entity_poly.type
_entity_poly.pdbx_seq_one_letter_code
_entity_poly.pdbx_strand_id
1 'polypeptide(L)'
;MDIDRAELGKIKQPHVAIQADVDDVLAQLIPHIEAQPREEWHQLVADLQREFPCAIPEASDPLSHYGLINAVAACVDDSAIITTDVGQHQMWAAQAYPLNRPRQWLTSRRAGDDGFWLACGDWRGAGEPGQESVVLLRRRQPDDEYSGDGEPPAKTNWM
;
A
#
# COMPACT_ATOMS: atom_id res chain seq x y z
N MET A 1 14.79 -10.64 -10.05
CA MET A 1 14.26 -12.01 -9.94
C MET A 1 12.78 -11.89 -10.20
N ASP A 2 12.25 -12.64 -11.15
CA ASP A 2 10.83 -12.61 -11.47
C ASP A 2 10.43 -13.99 -11.98
N ILE A 3 9.20 -14.42 -11.70
CA ILE A 3 8.68 -15.69 -12.20
C ILE A 3 8.29 -15.55 -13.68
N ASP A 4 7.87 -14.35 -14.10
CA ASP A 4 7.51 -14.05 -15.48
C ASP A 4 8.73 -13.53 -16.25
N ARG A 5 9.10 -14.26 -17.29
CA ARG A 5 10.18 -13.88 -18.21
C ARG A 5 9.93 -12.53 -18.88
N ALA A 6 8.67 -12.18 -19.14
CA ALA A 6 8.31 -10.96 -19.83
C ALA A 6 8.61 -9.69 -19.03
N GLU A 7 8.68 -9.78 -17.69
CA GLU A 7 9.00 -8.64 -16.82
C GLU A 7 10.52 -8.40 -16.71
N LEU A 8 11.33 -9.44 -16.92
CA LEU A 8 12.80 -9.33 -16.92
C LEU A 8 13.29 -8.50 -18.10
N GLY A 9 13.86 -7.32 -17.81
CA GLY A 9 14.37 -6.42 -18.85
C GLY A 9 13.30 -5.54 -19.52
N LYS A 10 12.04 -5.60 -19.07
CA LYS A 10 10.91 -4.86 -19.66
C LYS A 10 11.04 -3.35 -19.53
N ILE A 11 11.32 -2.87 -18.31
CA ILE A 11 11.44 -1.43 -18.00
C ILE A 11 12.91 -1.03 -17.79
N LYS A 12 13.71 -1.89 -17.15
CA LYS A 12 15.13 -1.67 -16.88
C LYS A 12 15.91 -2.95 -17.17
N GLN A 13 17.08 -2.81 -17.80
CA GLN A 13 17.98 -3.92 -18.11
C GLN A 13 18.81 -4.31 -16.87
N PRO A 14 18.66 -5.53 -16.33
CA PRO A 14 19.43 -5.98 -15.18
C PRO A 14 20.79 -6.56 -15.60
N HIS A 15 21.80 -6.43 -14.73
CA HIS A 15 23.09 -7.12 -14.91
C HIS A 15 22.98 -8.63 -14.68
N VAL A 16 22.10 -9.03 -13.76
CA VAL A 16 21.81 -10.43 -13.44
C VAL A 16 20.29 -10.60 -13.39
N ALA A 17 19.78 -11.52 -14.21
CA ALA A 17 18.38 -11.89 -14.26
C ALA A 17 18.22 -13.37 -13.89
N ILE A 18 17.29 -13.66 -12.97
CA ILE A 18 16.94 -15.02 -12.56
C ILE A 18 15.44 -15.16 -12.78
N GLN A 19 15.06 -16.14 -13.59
CA GLN A 19 13.68 -16.50 -13.85
C GLN A 19 13.31 -17.72 -13.01
N ALA A 20 12.62 -17.50 -11.89
CA ALA A 20 12.21 -18.55 -10.96
C ALA A 20 11.24 -17.98 -9.90
N ASP A 21 10.63 -18.86 -9.12
CA ASP A 21 9.92 -18.48 -7.89
C ASP A 21 10.90 -17.83 -6.90
N VAL A 22 10.49 -16.75 -6.24
CA VAL A 22 11.34 -16.00 -5.31
C VAL A 22 11.66 -16.80 -4.06
N ASP A 23 10.74 -17.63 -3.56
CA ASP A 23 10.93 -18.42 -2.35
C ASP A 23 12.02 -19.48 -2.57
N ASP A 24 11.96 -20.19 -3.70
CA ASP A 24 12.94 -21.20 -4.08
C ASP A 24 14.35 -20.62 -4.25
N VAL A 25 14.45 -19.43 -4.86
CA VAL A 25 15.75 -18.77 -5.05
C VAL A 25 16.29 -18.24 -3.73
N LEU A 26 15.47 -17.62 -2.89
CA LEU A 26 15.91 -17.13 -1.58
C LEU A 26 16.38 -18.28 -0.68
N ALA A 27 15.66 -19.41 -0.67
CA ALA A 27 16.05 -20.61 0.07
C ALA A 27 17.44 -21.12 -0.33
N GLN A 28 17.79 -21.03 -1.60
CA GLN A 28 19.10 -21.42 -2.12
C GLN A 28 20.17 -20.33 -1.94
N LEU A 29 19.81 -19.06 -2.03
CA LEU A 29 20.76 -17.94 -2.01
C LEU A 29 21.19 -17.55 -0.60
N ILE A 30 20.26 -17.52 0.37
CA ILE A 30 20.52 -17.08 1.75
C ILE A 30 21.69 -17.84 2.41
N PRO A 31 21.83 -19.19 2.28
CA PRO A 31 22.97 -19.93 2.83
C PRO A 31 24.34 -19.50 2.29
N HIS A 32 24.38 -18.85 1.12
CA HIS A 32 25.61 -18.37 0.50
C HIS A 32 25.91 -16.89 0.80
N ILE A 33 25.01 -16.19 1.51
CA ILE A 33 25.20 -14.80 1.88
C ILE A 33 25.82 -14.73 3.27
N GLU A 34 27.01 -14.15 3.35
CA GLU A 34 27.62 -13.80 4.63
C GLU A 34 27.00 -12.51 5.18
N ALA A 35 26.65 -12.51 6.47
CA ALA A 35 26.19 -11.32 7.15
C ALA A 35 27.35 -10.33 7.29
N GLN A 36 27.25 -9.20 6.59
CA GLN A 36 28.23 -8.12 6.66
C GLN A 36 27.55 -6.86 7.21
N PRO A 37 28.06 -6.26 8.30
CA PRO A 37 27.54 -5.00 8.79
C PRO A 37 27.81 -3.91 7.74
N ARG A 38 26.79 -3.09 7.46
CA ARG A 38 26.86 -2.00 6.49
C ARG A 38 26.60 -0.66 7.19
N GLU A 39 27.35 -0.39 8.25
CA GLU A 39 27.10 0.74 9.16
C GLU A 39 27.07 2.08 8.45
N GLU A 40 28.03 2.35 7.55
CA GLU A 40 28.06 3.59 6.75
C GLU A 40 26.79 3.76 5.90
N TRP A 41 26.33 2.68 5.28
CA TRP A 41 25.09 2.68 4.49
C TRP A 41 23.87 2.90 5.38
N HIS A 42 23.79 2.22 6.52
CA HIS A 42 22.69 2.39 7.47
C HIS A 42 22.66 3.82 8.04
N GLN A 43 23.83 4.40 8.28
CA GLN A 43 23.95 5.79 8.74
C GLN A 43 23.45 6.76 7.67
N LEU A 44 23.86 6.59 6.40
CA LEU A 44 23.37 7.41 5.29
C LEU A 44 21.84 7.33 5.16
N VAL A 45 21.26 6.13 5.23
CA VAL A 45 19.80 5.97 5.17
C VAL A 45 19.13 6.65 6.37
N ALA A 46 19.69 6.52 7.57
CA ALA A 46 19.16 7.18 8.76
C ALA A 46 19.27 8.72 8.68
N ASP A 47 20.33 9.24 8.08
CA ASP A 47 20.51 10.68 7.82
C ASP A 47 19.44 11.19 6.85
N LEU A 48 19.22 10.48 5.74
CA LEU A 48 18.17 10.82 4.76
C LEU A 48 16.76 10.76 5.36
N GLN A 49 16.48 9.77 6.21
CA GLN A 49 15.20 9.66 6.92
C GLN A 49 14.98 10.82 7.91
N ARG A 50 16.05 11.34 8.51
CA ARG A 50 16.01 12.51 9.41
C ARG A 50 15.85 13.82 8.63
N GLU A 51 16.49 13.94 7.48
CA GLU A 51 16.40 15.12 6.61
C GLU A 51 15.02 15.20 5.92
N PHE A 52 14.48 14.06 5.50
CA PHE A 52 13.22 13.96 4.76
C PHE A 52 12.24 13.00 5.46
N PRO A 53 11.71 13.36 6.64
CA PRO A 53 10.75 12.52 7.33
C PRO A 53 9.47 12.38 6.49
N CYS A 54 8.88 11.18 6.47
CA CYS A 54 7.53 10.99 5.98
C CYS A 54 6.57 11.62 6.99
N ALA A 55 6.29 12.92 6.82
CA ALA A 55 5.46 13.66 7.75
C ALA A 55 4.02 13.14 7.69
N ILE A 56 3.51 12.74 8.86
CA ILE A 56 2.11 12.37 9.08
C ILE A 56 1.50 13.50 9.91
N PRO A 57 1.10 14.62 9.29
CA PRO A 57 0.52 15.75 10.01
C PRO A 57 -0.73 15.29 10.78
N GLU A 58 -0.92 15.88 11.97
CA GLU A 58 -2.13 15.68 12.78
C GLU A 58 -2.43 14.20 13.12
N ALA A 59 -1.39 13.35 13.17
CA ALA A 59 -1.53 11.92 13.47
C ALA A 59 -2.23 11.60 14.79
N SER A 60 -2.26 12.56 15.73
CA SER A 60 -2.94 12.46 17.02
C SER A 60 -4.36 13.03 17.02
N ASP A 61 -4.77 13.76 15.98
CA ASP A 61 -6.14 14.26 15.84
C ASP A 61 -6.98 13.19 15.13
N PRO A 62 -7.92 12.51 15.81
CA PRO A 62 -8.75 11.47 15.21
C PRO A 62 -9.67 11.98 14.09
N LEU A 63 -9.81 13.30 13.92
CA LEU A 63 -10.57 13.92 12.83
C LEU A 63 -9.72 14.19 11.58
N SER A 64 -8.39 14.10 11.68
CA SER A 64 -7.50 14.19 10.53
C SER A 64 -7.49 12.86 9.75
N HIS A 65 -7.13 12.91 8.47
CA HIS A 65 -7.07 11.71 7.63
C HIS A 65 -6.15 10.63 8.22
N TYR A 66 -4.99 11.03 8.73
CA TYR A 66 -4.03 10.10 9.31
C TYR A 66 -4.39 9.67 10.72
N GLY A 67 -4.90 10.59 11.54
CA GLY A 67 -5.33 10.26 12.90
C GLY A 67 -6.57 9.35 12.92
N LEU A 68 -7.46 9.47 11.94
CA LEU A 68 -8.55 8.51 11.73
C LEU A 68 -8.00 7.10 11.44
N ILE A 69 -7.03 6.99 10.53
CA ILE A 69 -6.40 5.70 10.20
C ILE A 69 -5.71 5.10 11.42
N ASN A 70 -4.99 5.91 12.19
CA ASN A 70 -4.34 5.47 13.43
C ASN A 70 -5.36 5.05 14.50
N ALA A 71 -6.45 5.80 14.66
CA ALA A 71 -7.50 5.48 15.61
C ALA A 71 -8.17 4.15 15.25
N VAL A 72 -8.45 3.93 13.96
CA VAL A 72 -8.96 2.65 13.45
C VAL A 72 -7.96 1.52 13.72
N ALA A 73 -6.67 1.73 13.42
CA ALA A 73 -5.62 0.75 13.69
C ALA A 73 -5.48 0.41 15.18
N ALA A 74 -5.77 1.36 16.09
CA ALA A 74 -5.76 1.12 17.53
C ALA A 74 -7.00 0.37 18.03
N CYS A 75 -8.08 0.35 17.26
CA CYS A 75 -9.33 -0.34 17.61
C CYS A 75 -9.39 -1.79 17.13
N VAL A 76 -8.53 -2.18 16.19
CA VAL A 76 -8.51 -3.52 15.61
C VAL A 76 -7.17 -4.20 15.87
N ASP A 77 -7.16 -5.53 15.87
CA ASP A 77 -5.92 -6.29 16.05
C ASP A 77 -5.18 -6.53 14.73
N ASP A 78 -3.99 -7.15 14.82
CA ASP A 78 -3.19 -7.51 13.63
C ASP A 78 -3.89 -8.55 12.72
N SER A 79 -4.97 -9.20 13.18
CA SER A 79 -5.77 -10.11 12.36
C SER A 79 -6.71 -9.36 11.41
N ALA A 80 -6.89 -8.06 11.61
CA ALA A 80 -7.72 -7.24 10.76
C ALA A 80 -7.20 -7.16 9.32
N ILE A 81 -8.14 -7.02 8.38
CA ILE A 81 -7.85 -6.86 6.96
C ILE A 81 -8.26 -5.49 6.50
N ILE A 82 -7.33 -4.83 5.83
CA ILE A 82 -7.47 -3.46 5.39
C ILE A 82 -7.73 -3.46 3.89
N THR A 83 -8.89 -2.97 3.53
CA THR A 83 -9.29 -2.78 2.14
C THR A 83 -9.44 -1.30 1.85
N THR A 84 -8.96 -0.86 0.70
CA THR A 84 -9.06 0.55 0.29
C THR A 84 -9.54 0.64 -1.14
N ASP A 85 -10.37 1.64 -1.41
CA ASP A 85 -10.63 2.08 -2.79
C ASP A 85 -9.42 2.84 -3.38
N VAL A 86 -9.49 3.27 -4.65
CA VAL A 86 -8.48 4.09 -5.31
C VAL A 86 -8.68 5.56 -4.99
N GLY A 87 -7.64 6.24 -4.51
CA GLY A 87 -7.70 7.67 -4.20
C GLY A 87 -6.66 8.13 -3.19
N GLN A 88 -6.82 9.33 -2.65
CA GLN A 88 -5.89 9.87 -1.64
C GLN A 88 -5.88 9.01 -0.37
N HIS A 89 -7.03 8.48 0.05
CA HIS A 89 -7.16 7.58 1.20
C HIS A 89 -6.40 6.27 1.02
N GLN A 90 -6.22 5.80 -0.22
CA GLN A 90 -5.34 4.66 -0.53
C GLN A 90 -3.89 4.94 -0.11
N MET A 91 -3.39 6.14 -0.45
CA MET A 91 -2.03 6.54 -0.13
C MET A 91 -1.88 6.84 1.37
N TRP A 92 -2.87 7.48 1.99
CA TRP A 92 -2.86 7.72 3.44
C TRP A 92 -2.83 6.40 4.23
N ALA A 93 -3.64 5.42 3.82
CA ALA A 93 -3.65 4.10 4.44
C ALA A 93 -2.30 3.38 4.25
N ALA A 94 -1.71 3.45 3.06
CA ALA A 94 -0.38 2.88 2.79
C ALA A 94 0.75 3.55 3.60
N GLN A 95 0.60 4.84 3.95
CA GLN A 95 1.59 5.61 4.69
C GLN A 95 1.46 5.47 6.21
N ALA A 96 0.25 5.37 6.75
CA ALA A 96 0.01 5.45 8.19
C ALA A 96 -0.49 4.15 8.83
N TYR A 97 -1.15 3.24 8.10
CA TYR A 97 -1.65 2.01 8.71
C TYR A 97 -0.47 1.05 9.01
N PRO A 98 -0.33 0.52 10.24
CA PRO A 98 0.73 -0.42 10.59
C PRO A 98 0.48 -1.81 10.01
N LEU A 99 0.90 -2.02 8.75
CA LEU A 99 0.78 -3.30 8.06
C LEU A 99 1.91 -4.27 8.48
N ASN A 100 1.57 -5.27 9.28
CA ASN A 100 2.53 -6.15 9.95
C ASN A 100 2.61 -7.57 9.35
N ARG A 101 1.73 -7.93 8.41
CA ARG A 101 1.70 -9.28 7.82
C ARG A 101 1.37 -9.30 6.32
N PRO A 102 1.85 -10.31 5.57
CA PRO A 102 1.43 -10.49 4.19
C PRO A 102 -0.08 -10.73 4.09
N ARG A 103 -0.67 -10.33 2.96
CA ARG A 103 -2.12 -10.46 2.67
C ARG A 103 -3.05 -9.69 3.64
N GLN A 104 -2.51 -8.76 4.42
CA GLN A 104 -3.28 -7.87 5.30
C GLN A 104 -3.92 -6.70 4.54
N TRP A 105 -3.23 -6.19 3.52
CA TRP A 105 -3.67 -5.05 2.74
C TRP A 105 -4.12 -5.47 1.35
N LEU A 106 -5.37 -5.19 1.02
CA LEU A 106 -5.96 -5.46 -0.28
C LEU A 106 -6.37 -4.14 -0.91
N THR A 107 -5.75 -3.80 -2.05
CA THR A 107 -6.04 -2.56 -2.76
C THR A 107 -5.96 -2.76 -4.26
N SER A 108 -6.76 -2.01 -5.02
CA SER A 108 -6.69 -2.00 -6.48
C SER A 108 -5.69 -0.95 -6.95
N ARG A 109 -4.82 -1.34 -7.89
CA ARG A 109 -3.84 -0.43 -8.52
C ARG A 109 -4.38 0.22 -9.80
N ARG A 110 -5.51 -0.26 -10.31
CA ARG A 110 -6.09 0.19 -11.59
C ARG A 110 -7.15 1.26 -11.30
N ALA A 111 -6.88 2.50 -11.72
CA ALA A 111 -7.86 3.57 -11.70
C ALA A 111 -9.04 3.17 -12.60
N GLY A 112 -10.21 2.93 -12.01
CA GLY A 112 -11.45 2.58 -12.71
C GLY A 112 -12.30 1.47 -12.11
N ASP A 113 -11.82 0.75 -11.09
CA ASP A 113 -12.58 -0.33 -10.44
C ASP A 113 -13.36 0.20 -9.22
N ASP A 114 -14.31 1.11 -9.45
CA ASP A 114 -15.28 1.54 -8.43
C ASP A 114 -15.99 0.29 -7.87
N GLY A 115 -15.75 -0.05 -6.60
CA GLY A 115 -16.35 -1.22 -5.94
C GLY A 115 -15.44 -2.45 -5.76
N PHE A 116 -14.13 -2.35 -6.00
CA PHE A 116 -13.16 -3.40 -5.63
C PHE A 116 -13.29 -3.83 -4.15
N TRP A 117 -13.55 -2.88 -3.26
CA TRP A 117 -13.71 -3.13 -1.83
C TRP A 117 -14.94 -4.00 -1.50
N LEU A 118 -16.05 -3.88 -2.25
CA LEU A 118 -17.24 -4.71 -2.08
C LEU A 118 -16.94 -6.17 -2.42
N ALA A 119 -16.25 -6.39 -3.54
CA ALA A 119 -15.83 -7.71 -3.96
C ALA A 119 -14.85 -8.34 -2.95
N CYS A 120 -13.93 -7.55 -2.37
CA CYS A 120 -13.03 -8.04 -1.32
C CYS A 120 -13.75 -8.37 0.00
N GLY A 121 -14.74 -7.58 0.40
CA GLY A 121 -15.57 -7.85 1.58
C GLY A 121 -16.36 -9.16 1.43
N ASP A 122 -17.06 -9.32 0.31
CA ASP A 122 -17.85 -10.52 0.02
C ASP A 122 -16.98 -11.78 -0.11
N TRP A 123 -15.81 -11.67 -0.76
CA TRP A 123 -14.88 -12.80 -0.91
C TRP A 123 -14.37 -13.34 0.44
N ARG A 124 -14.27 -12.47 1.46
CA ARG A 124 -13.86 -12.87 2.81
C ARG A 124 -14.97 -13.50 3.63
N GLY A 125 -16.21 -13.03 3.49
CA GLY A 125 -17.37 -13.70 4.09
C GLY A 125 -17.47 -15.18 3.70
N ALA A 126 -16.92 -15.54 2.53
CA ALA A 126 -16.85 -16.93 2.06
C ALA A 126 -15.57 -17.69 2.46
N GLY A 127 -14.46 -17.02 2.79
CA GLY A 127 -13.13 -17.63 2.92
C GLY A 127 -12.58 -17.79 4.34
N GLU A 128 -12.80 -16.81 5.23
CA GLU A 128 -12.30 -16.84 6.62
C GLU A 128 -13.30 -16.17 7.59
N PRO A 129 -14.33 -16.91 8.04
CA PRO A 129 -15.34 -16.37 8.96
C PRO A 129 -14.73 -16.16 10.35
N GLY A 130 -14.43 -14.91 10.70
CA GLY A 130 -13.95 -14.53 12.04
C GLY A 130 -12.97 -13.36 12.12
N GLN A 131 -12.40 -12.89 11.00
CA GLN A 131 -11.51 -11.72 10.97
C GLN A 131 -12.29 -10.41 10.79
N GLU A 132 -11.91 -9.38 11.54
CA GLU A 132 -12.47 -8.03 11.38
C GLU A 132 -12.00 -7.40 10.05
N SER A 133 -12.93 -6.86 9.27
CA SER A 133 -12.62 -6.19 8.01
C SER A 133 -12.85 -4.69 8.13
N VAL A 134 -11.81 -3.90 7.87
CA VAL A 134 -11.91 -2.44 7.81
C VAL A 134 -11.88 -2.01 6.35
N VAL A 135 -12.89 -1.23 5.97
CA VAL A 135 -12.96 -0.60 4.66
C VAL A 135 -12.75 0.91 4.82
N LEU A 136 -11.67 1.42 4.24
CA LEU A 136 -11.43 2.86 4.20
C LEU A 136 -11.96 3.41 2.88
N LEU A 137 -13.11 4.09 2.97
CA LEU A 137 -13.78 4.73 1.83
C LEU A 137 -13.68 6.25 1.92
N ARG A 138 -13.53 6.89 0.75
CA ARG A 138 -13.78 8.32 0.63
C ARG A 138 -15.29 8.55 0.62
N ARG A 139 -15.76 9.53 1.38
CA ARG A 139 -17.14 10.04 1.24
C ARG A 139 -17.28 10.71 -0.12
N ARG A 140 -18.21 10.24 -0.96
CA ARG A 140 -18.58 10.88 -2.22
C ARG A 140 -19.06 12.31 -1.94
N GLN A 141 -18.43 13.30 -2.57
CA GLN A 141 -18.84 14.70 -2.53
C GLN A 141 -19.93 14.93 -3.59
N PRO A 142 -20.85 15.90 -3.41
CA PRO A 142 -21.91 16.18 -4.37
C PRO A 142 -21.41 16.49 -5.79
N ASP A 143 -20.19 17.05 -5.90
CA ASP A 143 -19.58 17.46 -7.16
C ASP A 143 -18.83 16.31 -7.88
N ASP A 144 -18.84 15.08 -7.35
CA ASP A 144 -18.27 13.89 -8.01
C ASP A 144 -19.21 13.35 -9.14
N GLU A 145 -20.02 14.20 -9.79
CA GLU A 145 -20.70 13.86 -11.04
C GLU A 145 -19.69 13.94 -12.19
N TYR A 146 -19.41 12.78 -12.79
CA TYR A 146 -18.73 12.71 -14.07
C TYR A 146 -19.67 13.29 -15.12
N SER A 147 -19.49 14.56 -15.48
CA SER A 147 -20.09 15.11 -16.70
C SER A 147 -19.66 14.22 -17.86
N GLY A 148 -20.62 13.54 -18.49
CA GLY A 148 -20.43 12.53 -19.55
C GLY A 148 -19.75 13.04 -20.83
N ASP A 149 -19.15 14.22 -20.78
CA ASP A 149 -18.59 14.98 -21.89
C ASP A 149 -17.07 15.01 -21.87
N GLY A 150 -16.39 13.99 -21.31
CA GLY A 150 -14.95 13.76 -21.53
C GLY A 150 -14.00 14.94 -21.21
N GLU A 151 -14.46 15.97 -20.52
CA GLU A 151 -13.65 17.13 -20.16
C GLU A 151 -13.01 16.87 -18.78
N PRO A 152 -11.68 17.01 -18.64
CA PRO A 152 -11.05 16.85 -17.34
C PRO A 152 -11.58 17.94 -16.39
N PRO A 153 -11.93 17.58 -15.14
CA PRO A 153 -12.45 18.56 -14.19
C PRO A 153 -11.44 19.69 -14.02
N ALA A 154 -11.97 20.93 -13.99
CA ALA A 154 -11.18 22.14 -13.87
C ALA A 154 -10.18 22.00 -12.72
N LYS A 155 -8.91 22.30 -13.00
CA LYS A 155 -7.84 22.35 -12.00
C LYS A 155 -8.24 23.38 -10.94
N THR A 156 -8.74 22.92 -9.80
CA THR A 156 -8.85 23.77 -8.62
C THR A 156 -7.43 24.14 -8.22
N ASN A 157 -7.10 25.41 -8.45
CA ASN A 157 -5.89 26.05 -8.01
C ASN A 157 -5.85 26.01 -6.48
N TRP A 158 -4.79 25.46 -5.89
CA TRP A 158 -4.56 25.52 -4.46
C TRP A 158 -3.20 26.14 -4.18
N MET A 159 -3.26 27.29 -3.51
CA MET A 159 -2.20 27.94 -2.75
C MET A 159 -2.03 27.23 -1.41
#